data_AF-A0AA86UV23-F1
#
_entry.id   AF-A0AA86UV23-F1
#
_cell.length_a   1.000
_cell.length_b   1.000
_cell.length_c   1.000
_cell.angle_alpha   90.00
_cell.angle_beta   90.00
_cell.angle_gamma   90.00
#
_symmetry.space_group_name_H-M   'P 1'
#
loop_
_entity.id
_entity.type
_entity.pdbx_description
1 polymer ?
#
loop_
_entity_poly.entity_id
_entity_poly.type
_entity_poly.pdbx_seq_one_letter_code
_entity_poly.pdbx_strand_id
1 'polypeptide(L)'
;MKAHKFELAVARVIRNITGQCVSTSQEIFNAFTAIPCRKNIWMLVSDYYGCIPQEAHDFYHNMWSKQFSDSFTEFKQELHQLVELQIAAQDLTSSITKQVISMFLEAHPDKHFHKLSLNQYVHHYIARLQKQPKVNKSECSQKTESQNSEVTVSDIQALLKYIQVM
;
A
#
# COMPACT_ATOMS: atom_id res chain seq x y z
N MET A 1 1.25 24.25 -3.72
CA MET A 1 2.68 24.15 -3.38
C MET A 1 3.46 23.63 -4.61
N LYS A 2 4.65 24.16 -4.94
CA LYS A 2 5.44 23.75 -6.12
C LYS A 2 6.47 22.70 -5.72
N ALA A 3 6.53 21.56 -6.44
CA ALA A 3 7.39 20.41 -6.10
C ALA A 3 8.86 20.79 -5.92
N HIS A 4 9.46 21.48 -6.90
CA HIS A 4 10.87 21.88 -6.83
C HIS A 4 11.20 22.77 -5.61
N LYS A 5 10.32 23.72 -5.26
CA LYS A 5 10.52 24.56 -4.06
C LYS A 5 10.42 23.75 -2.77
N PHE A 6 9.51 22.77 -2.74
CA PHE A 6 9.36 21.85 -1.61
C PHE A 6 10.62 20.99 -1.44
N GLU A 7 11.15 20.43 -2.53
CA GLU A 7 12.39 19.66 -2.52
C GLU A 7 13.57 20.47 -1.98
N LEU A 8 13.73 21.73 -2.40
CA LEU A 8 14.77 22.60 -1.87
C LEU A 8 14.64 22.85 -0.36
N ALA A 9 13.41 23.01 0.14
CA ALA A 9 13.15 23.16 1.56
C ALA A 9 13.53 21.87 2.31
N VAL A 10 13.12 20.70 1.81
CA VAL A 10 13.45 19.40 2.39
C VAL A 10 14.96 19.14 2.36
N ALA A 11 15.64 19.40 1.24
CA ALA A 11 17.09 19.25 1.11
C ALA A 11 17.84 20.11 2.14
N ARG A 12 17.37 21.34 2.39
CA ARG A 12 17.93 22.22 3.42
C ARG A 12 17.73 21.66 4.82
N VAL A 13 16.54 21.12 5.12
CA VAL A 13 16.26 20.46 6.41
C VAL A 13 17.16 19.24 6.60
N ILE A 14 17.29 18.38 5.59
CA ILE A 14 18.19 17.21 5.61
C ILE A 14 19.61 17.65 5.93
N ARG A 15 20.13 18.65 5.21
CA ARG A 15 21.48 19.18 5.43
C ARG A 15 21.68 19.71 6.85
N ASN A 16 20.68 20.39 7.40
CA ASN A 16 20.79 20.94 8.75
C ASN A 16 20.75 19.85 9.84
N ILE A 17 19.96 18.79 9.65
CA ILE A 17 19.81 17.70 10.63
C ILE A 17 20.99 16.72 10.54
N THR A 18 21.44 16.41 9.33
CA THR A 18 22.36 15.28 9.08
C THR A 18 23.75 15.71 8.60
N GLY A 19 23.92 16.97 8.16
CA GLY A 19 25.12 17.43 7.45
C GLY A 19 25.20 16.97 5.99
N GLN A 20 24.32 16.07 5.53
CA GLN A 20 24.36 15.51 4.18
C GLN A 20 23.91 16.53 3.14
N CYS A 21 24.68 16.66 2.06
CA CYS A 21 24.27 17.38 0.86
C CYS A 21 23.59 16.40 -0.11
N VAL A 22 22.37 16.71 -0.51
CA VAL A 22 21.56 15.94 -1.47
C VAL A 22 21.20 16.85 -2.65
N SER A 23 21.22 16.29 -3.86
CA SER A 23 21.15 17.06 -5.10
C SER A 23 20.01 16.61 -6.03
N THR A 24 19.61 15.34 -5.96
CA THR A 24 18.54 14.78 -6.78
C THR A 24 17.28 14.50 -5.95
N SER A 25 16.10 14.49 -6.58
CA SER A 25 14.83 14.17 -5.91
C SER A 25 14.86 12.81 -5.21
N GLN A 26 15.50 11.80 -5.83
CA GLN A 26 15.66 10.47 -5.25
C GLN A 26 16.59 10.47 -4.03
N GLU A 27 17.71 11.20 -4.09
CA GLU A 27 18.60 11.37 -2.94
C GLU A 27 17.90 12.06 -1.78
N ILE A 28 17.14 13.12 -2.07
CA ILE A 28 16.33 13.84 -1.07
C ILE A 28 15.34 12.87 -0.43
N PHE A 29 14.62 12.08 -1.23
CA PHE A 29 13.65 11.11 -0.71
C PHE A 29 14.32 10.07 0.18
N ASN A 30 15.39 9.43 -0.31
CA ASN A 30 16.11 8.39 0.43
C ASN A 30 16.66 8.95 1.76
N ALA A 31 17.35 10.09 1.72
CA ALA A 31 17.90 10.72 2.92
C ALA A 31 16.80 11.16 3.89
N PHE A 32 15.71 11.74 3.39
CA PHE A 32 14.55 12.10 4.22
C PHE A 32 13.93 10.87 4.89
N THR A 33 13.85 9.75 4.17
CA THR A 33 13.25 8.54 4.72
C THR A 33 14.07 7.91 5.84
N ALA A 34 15.39 8.04 5.76
CA ALA A 34 16.35 7.53 6.73
C ALA A 34 16.41 8.33 8.04
N ILE A 35 15.87 9.56 8.09
CA ILE A 35 15.86 10.37 9.32
C ILE A 35 14.98 9.68 10.38
N PRO A 36 15.55 9.26 11.53
CA PRO A 36 14.77 8.71 12.62
C PRO A 36 13.97 9.82 13.30
N CYS A 37 12.78 9.50 13.81
CA CYS A 37 11.96 10.42 14.61
C CYS A 37 11.75 11.80 13.97
N ARG A 38 10.91 11.86 12.93
CA ARG A 38 10.58 13.11 12.19
C ARG A 38 9.71 14.11 12.96
N LYS A 39 9.75 14.07 14.30
CA LYS A 39 9.03 15.02 15.15
C LYS A 39 9.58 16.41 14.85
N ASN A 40 8.70 17.36 14.55
CA ASN A 40 9.02 18.74 14.17
C ASN A 40 9.61 18.96 12.77
N ILE A 41 9.85 17.91 11.96
CA ILE A 41 10.44 18.10 10.61
C ILE A 41 9.55 19.00 9.74
N TRP A 42 8.23 18.87 9.89
CA TRP A 42 7.26 19.64 9.12
C TRP A 42 7.25 21.11 9.49
N MET A 43 7.58 21.47 10.74
CA MET A 43 7.76 22.87 11.13
C MET A 43 8.96 23.47 10.41
N LEU A 44 10.09 22.75 10.38
CA LEU A 44 11.30 23.22 9.68
C LEU A 44 11.08 23.35 8.17
N VAL A 45 10.43 22.35 7.55
CA VAL A 45 10.10 22.38 6.13
C VAL A 45 9.15 23.55 5.83
N SER A 46 8.15 23.77 6.69
CA SER A 46 7.16 24.83 6.49
C SER A 46 7.76 26.23 6.66
N ASP A 47 8.69 26.40 7.60
CA ASP A 47 9.43 27.66 7.79
C ASP A 47 10.27 28.01 6.55
N TYR A 48 10.97 27.03 5.97
CA TYR A 48 11.75 27.27 4.75
C TYR A 48 10.88 27.49 3.52
N TYR A 49 9.73 26.82 3.44
CA TYR A 49 8.83 26.95 2.29
C TYR A 49 7.95 28.21 2.38
N GLY A 50 7.61 28.66 3.60
CA GLY A 50 6.64 29.73 3.86
C GLY A 50 5.20 29.23 3.81
N CYS A 51 4.87 28.16 4.53
CA CYS A 51 3.52 27.60 4.65
C CYS A 51 3.22 27.15 6.09
N ILE A 52 2.03 26.61 6.36
CA ILE A 52 1.77 25.98 7.67
C ILE A 52 2.31 24.53 7.70
N PRO A 53 2.74 24.01 8.86
CA PRO A 53 3.31 22.66 8.98
C PRO A 53 2.41 21.56 8.39
N GLN A 54 1.09 21.69 8.57
CA GLN A 54 0.11 20.74 8.07
C GLN A 54 0.11 20.66 6.54
N GLU A 55 0.23 21.78 5.83
CA GLU A 55 0.29 21.81 4.37
C GLU A 55 1.55 21.12 3.84
N ALA A 56 2.69 21.30 4.50
CA ALA A 56 3.95 20.63 4.14
C ALA A 56 3.85 19.11 4.32
N HIS A 57 3.28 18.67 5.45
CA HIS A 57 2.99 17.26 5.72
C HIS A 57 2.06 16.66 4.67
N ASP A 58 0.93 17.32 4.40
CA ASP A 58 -0.07 16.82 3.47
C ASP A 58 0.45 16.78 2.03
N PHE A 59 1.24 17.77 1.64
CA PHE A 59 1.89 17.78 0.33
C PHE A 59 2.86 16.60 0.16
N TYR A 60 3.67 16.32 1.20
CA TYR A 60 4.57 15.18 1.20
C TYR A 60 3.82 13.86 1.02
N HIS A 61 2.80 13.60 1.84
CA HIS A 61 2.08 12.32 1.85
C HIS A 61 1.15 12.15 0.64
N ASN A 62 0.52 13.23 0.17
CA ASN A 62 -0.49 13.12 -0.89
C ASN A 62 0.09 13.20 -2.29
N MET A 63 1.24 13.85 -2.48
CA MET A 63 1.77 14.09 -3.82
C MET A 63 3.24 13.74 -3.97
N TRP A 64 4.14 14.29 -3.15
CA TRP A 64 5.57 14.17 -3.43
C TRP A 64 6.11 12.74 -3.21
N SER A 65 5.81 12.12 -2.06
CA SER A 65 6.30 10.77 -1.75
C SER A 65 5.80 9.68 -2.71
N LYS A 66 4.61 9.86 -3.29
CA LYS A 66 4.02 8.91 -4.25
C LYS A 66 4.80 8.82 -5.55
N GLN A 67 5.57 9.85 -5.91
CA GLN A 67 6.37 9.86 -7.14
C GLN A 67 7.54 8.86 -7.09
N PHE A 68 7.95 8.46 -5.87
CA PHE A 68 9.02 7.51 -5.63
C PHE A 68 8.50 6.10 -5.28
N SER A 69 7.20 5.87 -5.45
CA SER A 69 6.58 4.59 -5.16
C SER A 69 6.15 3.89 -6.44
N ASP A 70 6.31 2.58 -6.48
CA ASP A 70 5.77 1.74 -7.55
C ASP A 70 4.24 1.75 -7.53
N SER A 71 3.65 1.69 -8.73
CA SER A 71 2.21 1.56 -8.91
C SER A 71 1.78 0.12 -8.65
N PHE A 72 0.87 -0.10 -7.70
CA PHE A 72 0.30 -1.43 -7.46
C PHE A 72 -0.79 -1.82 -8.48
N THR A 73 -1.03 -1.01 -9.52
CA THR A 73 -2.20 -1.15 -10.39
C THR A 73 -2.22 -2.47 -11.16
N GLU A 74 -1.05 -2.97 -11.56
CA GLU A 74 -0.91 -4.27 -12.24
C GLU A 74 -1.15 -5.46 -11.30
N PHE A 75 -1.01 -5.26 -9.98
CA PHE A 75 -1.17 -6.29 -8.95
C PHE A 75 -2.55 -6.27 -8.27
N LYS A 76 -3.52 -5.54 -8.82
CA LYS A 76 -4.87 -5.43 -8.21
C LYS A 76 -5.57 -6.77 -8.06
N GLN A 77 -5.41 -7.66 -9.04
CA GLN A 77 -6.03 -8.99 -8.99
C GLN A 77 -5.42 -9.86 -7.89
N GLU A 78 -4.11 -9.82 -7.71
CA GLU A 78 -3.40 -10.50 -6.63
C GLU A 78 -3.86 -10.00 -5.26
N LEU A 79 -3.96 -8.68 -5.08
CA LEU A 79 -4.49 -8.08 -3.85
C LEU A 79 -5.92 -8.54 -3.55
N HIS A 80 -6.78 -8.70 -4.56
CA HIS A 80 -8.13 -9.23 -4.36
C HIS A 80 -8.09 -10.68 -3.88
N GLN A 81 -7.27 -11.53 -4.49
CA GLN A 81 -7.13 -12.94 -4.11
C GLN A 81 -6.62 -13.08 -2.68
N LEU A 82 -5.63 -12.27 -2.27
CA LEU A 82 -5.14 -12.24 -0.90
C LEU A 82 -6.25 -11.85 0.09
N VAL A 83 -7.06 -10.85 -0.23
CA VAL A 83 -8.20 -10.45 0.62
C VAL A 83 -9.25 -11.56 0.72
N GLU A 84 -9.65 -12.15 -0.41
CA GLU A 84 -10.66 -13.21 -0.43
C GLU A 84 -10.18 -14.45 0.34
N LEU A 85 -8.90 -14.82 0.21
CA LEU A 85 -8.27 -15.90 0.97
C LEU A 85 -8.34 -15.65 2.48
N GLN A 86 -7.98 -14.44 2.93
CA GLN A 86 -8.01 -14.09 4.36
C GLN A 86 -9.45 -14.04 4.90
N ILE A 87 -10.41 -13.56 4.12
CA ILE A 87 -11.83 -13.58 4.51
C ILE A 87 -12.34 -15.03 4.62
N ALA A 88 -11.99 -15.90 3.66
CA ALA A 88 -12.39 -17.30 3.66
C ALA A 88 -11.81 -18.08 4.85
N ALA A 89 -10.61 -17.71 5.31
CA ALA A 89 -9.98 -18.27 6.50
C ALA A 89 -10.69 -17.93 7.83
N GLN A 90 -11.83 -17.20 7.78
CA GLN A 90 -12.64 -16.75 8.92
C GLN A 90 -11.93 -15.87 9.95
N ASP A 91 -10.77 -15.31 9.59
CA ASP A 91 -10.07 -14.34 10.44
C ASP A 91 -10.68 -12.94 10.24
N LEU A 92 -11.97 -12.80 10.58
CA LEU A 92 -12.73 -11.53 10.58
C LEU A 92 -12.28 -10.59 11.71
N THR A 93 -10.99 -10.60 12.03
CA THR A 93 -10.38 -9.66 12.96
C THR A 93 -10.10 -8.33 12.26
N SER A 94 -9.92 -7.26 13.03
CA SER A 94 -9.47 -5.93 12.57
C SER A 94 -8.07 -5.92 11.93
N SER A 95 -7.52 -7.10 11.63
CA SER A 95 -6.15 -7.37 11.19
C SER A 95 -6.01 -7.78 9.72
N ILE A 96 -7.10 -8.09 8.99
CA ILE A 96 -7.01 -8.57 7.59
C ILE A 96 -6.17 -7.63 6.72
N THR A 97 -6.40 -6.32 6.79
CA THR A 97 -5.66 -5.33 6.02
C THR A 97 -4.16 -5.40 6.26
N LYS A 98 -3.75 -5.53 7.53
CA LYS A 98 -2.33 -5.58 7.89
C LYS A 98 -1.68 -6.86 7.38
N GLN A 99 -2.37 -8.00 7.51
CA GLN A 99 -1.88 -9.29 7.03
C GLN A 99 -1.75 -9.30 5.50
N VAL A 100 -2.79 -8.88 4.77
CA VAL A 100 -2.77 -8.78 3.30
C VAL A 100 -1.63 -7.89 2.82
N ILE A 101 -1.42 -6.74 3.46
CA ILE A 101 -0.33 -5.84 3.08
C ILE A 101 1.03 -6.44 3.42
N SER A 102 1.19 -7.14 4.54
CA SER A 102 2.44 -7.83 4.87
C SER A 102 2.77 -8.88 3.82
N MET A 103 1.81 -9.77 3.52
CA MET A 103 1.98 -10.82 2.51
C MET A 103 2.30 -10.24 1.13
N PHE A 104 1.60 -9.16 0.73
CA PHE A 104 1.85 -8.51 -0.55
C PHE A 104 3.25 -7.87 -0.62
N LEU A 105 3.71 -7.21 0.45
CA LEU A 105 5.04 -6.61 0.48
C LEU A 105 6.16 -7.67 0.57
N GLU A 106 5.91 -8.80 1.24
CA GLU A 106 6.83 -9.94 1.29
C GLU A 106 6.97 -10.65 -0.06
N ALA A 107 5.90 -10.69 -0.87
CA ALA A 107 5.91 -11.27 -2.21
C ALA A 107 6.64 -10.41 -3.26
N HIS A 108 6.81 -9.11 -3.00
CA HIS A 108 7.42 -8.14 -3.93
C HIS A 108 8.54 -7.33 -3.25
N PRO A 109 9.63 -7.99 -2.78
CA PRO A 109 10.67 -7.35 -1.99
C PRO A 109 11.52 -6.33 -2.76
N ASP A 110 11.50 -6.39 -4.10
CA ASP A 110 12.20 -5.48 -5.01
C ASP A 110 11.39 -4.20 -5.33
N LYS A 111 10.10 -4.16 -4.96
CA LYS A 111 9.19 -3.05 -5.22
C LYS A 111 8.98 -2.16 -4.00
N HIS A 112 8.85 -0.87 -4.24
CA HIS A 112 8.57 0.13 -3.21
C HIS A 112 7.15 0.68 -3.32
N PHE A 113 6.17 -0.04 -2.76
CA PHE A 113 4.77 0.42 -2.81
C PHE A 113 4.44 1.47 -1.74
N HIS A 114 3.58 2.43 -2.12
CA HIS A 114 3.05 3.42 -1.19
C HIS A 114 2.03 2.78 -0.22
N LYS A 115 2.48 2.49 1.01
CA LYS A 115 1.70 1.76 2.03
C LYS A 115 0.31 2.35 2.30
N LEU A 116 0.17 3.67 2.38
CA LEU A 116 -1.13 4.29 2.64
C LEU A 116 -2.12 4.03 1.49
N SER A 117 -1.66 4.07 0.25
CA SER A 117 -2.50 3.78 -0.91
C SER A 117 -2.92 2.31 -0.96
N LEU A 118 -2.02 1.38 -0.62
CA LEU A 118 -2.36 -0.04 -0.44
C LEU A 118 -3.44 -0.22 0.65
N ASN A 119 -3.26 0.40 1.82
CA ASN A 119 -4.24 0.35 2.92
C ASN A 119 -5.62 0.84 2.49
N GLN A 120 -5.69 2.00 1.84
CA GLN A 120 -6.94 2.57 1.34
C GLN A 120 -7.61 1.65 0.32
N TYR A 121 -6.82 1.09 -0.60
CA TYR A 121 -7.32 0.18 -1.62
C TYR A 121 -7.92 -1.10 -1.02
N VAL A 122 -7.18 -1.77 -0.13
CA VAL A 122 -7.61 -2.99 0.54
C VAL A 122 -8.86 -2.74 1.39
N HIS A 123 -8.89 -1.66 2.19
CA HIS A 123 -10.08 -1.27 2.95
C HIS A 123 -11.31 -1.06 2.08
N HIS A 124 -11.16 -0.33 0.96
CA HIS A 124 -12.25 -0.08 0.05
C HIS A 124 -12.79 -1.38 -0.56
N TYR A 125 -11.90 -2.30 -0.95
CA TYR A 125 -12.30 -3.59 -1.50
C TYR A 125 -13.01 -4.48 -0.46
N ILE A 126 -12.51 -4.57 0.78
CA ILE A 126 -13.18 -5.28 1.88
C ILE A 126 -14.57 -4.69 2.13
N ALA A 127 -14.68 -3.37 2.24
CA ALA A 127 -15.97 -2.70 2.43
C ALA A 127 -16.95 -2.97 1.29
N ARG A 128 -16.45 -3.12 0.05
CA ARG A 128 -17.27 -3.49 -1.11
C ARG A 128 -17.79 -4.93 -1.00
N LEU A 129 -16.97 -5.88 -0.56
CA LEU A 129 -17.40 -7.26 -0.34
C LEU A 129 -18.47 -7.36 0.75
N GLN A 130 -18.34 -6.59 1.84
CA GLN A 130 -19.31 -6.58 2.94
C GLN A 130 -20.67 -5.97 2.57
N LYS A 131 -20.69 -5.04 1.60
CA LYS A 131 -21.91 -4.37 1.13
C LYS A 131 -22.70 -5.17 0.09
N GLN A 132 -22.16 -6.26 -0.43
CA GLN A 132 -22.89 -7.11 -1.37
C GLN A 132 -24.15 -7.63 -0.67
N PRO A 133 -25.36 -7.28 -1.14
CA PRO A 133 -26.58 -7.77 -0.53
C PRO A 133 -26.51 -9.29 -0.58
N LYS A 134 -26.73 -9.95 0.56
CA LYS A 134 -26.96 -11.39 0.59
C LYS A 134 -28.18 -11.62 -0.30
N VAL A 135 -27.93 -11.95 -1.57
CA VAL A 135 -28.99 -12.31 -2.50
C VAL A 135 -29.65 -13.51 -1.84
N ASN A 136 -30.83 -13.29 -1.26
CA ASN A 136 -31.63 -14.35 -0.70
C ASN A 136 -31.86 -15.32 -1.85
N LYS A 137 -31.12 -16.42 -1.80
CA LYS A 137 -31.23 -17.55 -2.71
C LYS A 137 -32.53 -18.28 -2.35
N SER A 138 -33.66 -17.58 -2.48
CA SER A 138 -34.98 -18.18 -2.48
C SER A 138 -35.14 -18.87 -3.82
N GLU A 139 -34.75 -20.15 -3.81
CA GLU A 139 -35.25 -21.26 -4.61
C GLU A 139 -36.09 -20.88 -5.84
N CYS A 140 -35.50 -21.03 -7.02
CA CYS A 140 -36.26 -21.52 -8.16
C CYS A 140 -35.43 -22.62 -8.83
N SER A 141 -35.71 -23.85 -8.38
CA SER A 141 -35.20 -25.08 -8.94
C SER A 141 -35.54 -25.19 -10.41
N GLN A 142 -34.57 -25.09 -11.32
CA GLN A 142 -34.55 -25.89 -12.53
C GLN A 142 -33.12 -26.34 -12.87
N LYS A 143 -32.99 -27.67 -12.98
CA LYS A 143 -31.80 -28.47 -13.26
C LYS A 143 -31.10 -28.01 -14.53
N THR A 144 -29.78 -27.81 -14.47
CA THR A 144 -28.92 -28.04 -15.63
C THR A 144 -27.53 -28.46 -15.14
N GLU A 145 -27.17 -29.71 -15.43
CA GLU A 145 -25.85 -30.27 -15.22
C GLU A 145 -24.84 -29.55 -16.12
N SER A 146 -23.77 -29.00 -15.53
CA SER A 146 -22.57 -28.62 -16.25
C SER A 146 -21.36 -28.85 -15.36
N GLN A 147 -20.43 -29.62 -15.89
CA GLN A 147 -19.22 -30.12 -15.26
C GLN A 147 -18.25 -28.95 -15.03
N ASN A 148 -18.23 -28.39 -13.82
CA ASN A 148 -17.15 -27.54 -13.37
C ASN A 148 -16.08 -28.42 -12.71
N SER A 149 -14.87 -28.36 -13.25
CA SER A 149 -13.70 -28.98 -12.63
C SER A 149 -13.33 -28.18 -11.39
N GLU A 150 -13.56 -28.79 -10.24
CA GLU A 150 -13.28 -28.24 -8.92
C GLU A 150 -11.77 -28.20 -8.72
N VAL A 151 -11.18 -27.01 -8.77
CA VAL A 151 -9.78 -26.81 -8.37
C VAL A 151 -9.73 -27.04 -6.87
N THR A 152 -8.97 -28.04 -6.44
CA THR A 152 -8.96 -28.47 -5.04
C THR A 152 -7.97 -27.64 -4.24
N VAL A 153 -8.20 -27.55 -2.93
CA VAL A 153 -7.27 -26.90 -1.98
C VAL A 153 -5.86 -27.52 -2.07
N SER A 154 -5.75 -28.79 -2.48
CA SER A 154 -4.48 -29.48 -2.71
C SER A 154 -3.66 -28.85 -3.85
N ASP A 155 -4.31 -28.40 -4.91
CA ASP A 155 -3.64 -27.79 -6.07
C ASP A 155 -3.02 -26.43 -5.71
N ILE A 156 -3.67 -25.70 -4.81
CA ILE A 156 -3.21 -24.40 -4.31
C ILE A 156 -2.02 -24.59 -3.35
N GLN A 157 -2.05 -25.60 -2.48
CA GLN A 157 -0.93 -25.91 -1.58
C GLN A 157 0.33 -26.37 -2.32
N ALA A 158 0.18 -27.06 -3.45
CA ALA A 158 1.31 -27.43 -4.31
C ALA A 158 1.98 -26.19 -4.92
N LEU A 159 1.19 -25.20 -5.33
CA LEU A 159 1.70 -23.95 -5.90
C LEU A 159 2.49 -23.13 -4.88
N LEU A 160 2.02 -23.05 -3.63
CA LEU A 160 2.71 -22.34 -2.55
C LEU A 160 4.05 -23.00 -2.17
N LYS A 161 4.13 -24.32 -2.18
CA LYS A 161 5.40 -25.04 -1.95
C LYS A 161 6.41 -24.79 -3.06
N TYR A 162 5.98 -24.67 -4.30
CA TYR A 162 6.87 -24.40 -5.44
C TYR A 162 7.55 -23.03 -5.34
N ILE A 163 6.82 -22.02 -4.84
CA ILE A 163 7.35 -20.66 -4.64
C ILE A 163 8.40 -20.60 -3.53
N GLN A 164 8.33 -21.48 -2.51
CA GLN A 164 9.28 -21.49 -1.39
C GLN A 164 10.64 -22.15 -1.69
N VAL A 165 10.79 -22.78 -2.86
CA VAL A 165 12.02 -23.53 -3.24
C VAL A 165 12.87 -22.77 -4.26
N MET A 166 12.37 -21.66 -4.82
CA MET A 166 13.15 -20.73 -5.65
C MET A 166 13.63 -19.54 -4.83
#